data_AF-A0A819TXI6-F1
#
_entry.id   AF-A0A819TXI6-F1
#
_cell.length_a   1.000
_cell.length_b   1.000
_cell.length_c   1.000
_cell.angle_alpha   90.00
_cell.angle_beta   90.00
_cell.angle_gamma   90.00
#
_symmetry.space_group_name_H-M   'P 1'
#
loop_
_entity.id
_entity.type
_entity.pdbx_description
1 polymer ?
#
loop_
_entity_poly.entity_id
_entity_poly.type
_entity_poly.pdbx_seq_one_letter_code
_entity_poly.pdbx_strand_id
1 'polypeptide(L)'
;MQLEKKRKNIDDSTDIRSKLLKLDKATNETQSVSNLPTVVHLRRSKGKIVQDCDIYIGRACNMGGWQLNKSKWHNPYSVKQYGRDGALDHYKKYIESNENNLLNDLHELAGKRLGCWCKPNRCHGDILRELFKKRNSEIDQNIK
;
A
#
# COMPACT_ATOMS: atom_id res chain seq x y z
N MET A 1 -14.23 15.80 -68.15
CA MET A 1 -14.45 16.49 -66.86
C MET A 1 -15.01 15.48 -65.86
N GLN A 2 -14.14 14.67 -65.27
CA GLN A 2 -14.51 13.68 -64.25
C GLN A 2 -14.13 14.26 -62.87
N LEU A 3 -15.12 14.39 -61.98
CA LEU A 3 -14.88 14.69 -60.56
C LEU A 3 -15.24 13.44 -59.77
N GLU A 4 -14.26 12.55 -59.61
CA GLU A 4 -14.35 11.40 -58.72
C GLU A 4 -14.28 11.87 -57.26
N LYS A 5 -15.39 11.68 -56.53
CA LYS A 5 -15.44 11.85 -55.09
C LYS A 5 -14.71 10.67 -54.42
N LYS A 6 -13.44 10.86 -54.08
CA LYS A 6 -12.68 9.95 -53.20
C LYS A 6 -13.37 9.86 -51.85
N ARG A 7 -14.08 8.74 -51.60
CA ARG A 7 -14.48 8.33 -50.25
C ARG A 7 -13.21 7.95 -49.49
N LYS A 8 -12.86 8.72 -48.46
CA LYS A 8 -11.81 8.37 -47.52
C LYS A 8 -12.35 7.23 -46.66
N ASN A 9 -11.88 6.01 -46.90
CA ASN A 9 -11.99 4.93 -45.94
C ASN A 9 -11.05 5.28 -44.78
N ILE A 10 -11.63 5.68 -43.65
CA ILE A 10 -10.92 5.85 -42.40
C ILE A 10 -10.96 4.48 -41.73
N ASP A 11 -9.79 3.85 -41.61
CA ASP A 11 -9.57 2.67 -40.77
C ASP A 11 -9.76 3.07 -39.31
N ASP A 12 -11.01 3.09 -38.85
CA ASP A 12 -11.42 3.43 -37.46
C ASP A 12 -11.10 2.32 -36.45
N SER A 13 -10.60 1.15 -36.89
CA SER A 13 -10.41 -0.03 -36.03
C SER A 13 -9.15 0.07 -35.16
N THR A 14 -8.08 0.67 -35.69
CA THR A 14 -6.80 0.83 -34.99
C THR A 14 -6.86 1.90 -33.90
N ASP A 15 -7.60 2.99 -34.11
CA ASP A 15 -7.76 4.08 -33.13
C ASP A 15 -8.57 3.65 -31.90
N ILE A 16 -9.70 2.95 -32.11
CA ILE A 16 -10.57 2.46 -31.02
C ILE A 16 -9.83 1.44 -30.15
N ARG A 17 -9.10 0.49 -30.74
CA ARG A 17 -8.32 -0.50 -29.98
C ARG A 17 -7.22 0.17 -29.16
N SER A 18 -6.53 1.15 -29.72
CA SER A 18 -5.49 1.91 -29.00
C SER A 18 -6.08 2.74 -27.86
N LYS A 19 -7.29 3.27 -28.03
CA LYS A 19 -8.01 4.05 -27.03
C LYS A 19 -8.53 3.17 -25.90
N LEU A 20 -9.11 2.01 -26.21
CA LEU A 20 -9.52 1.00 -25.24
C LEU A 20 -8.32 0.52 -24.39
N LEU A 21 -7.19 0.18 -25.02
CA LEU A 21 -5.96 -0.21 -24.30
C LEU A 21 -5.43 0.90 -23.36
N LYS A 22 -5.56 2.18 -23.75
CA LYS A 22 -5.20 3.32 -22.89
C LYS A 22 -6.18 3.50 -21.73
N LEU A 23 -7.48 3.29 -21.95
CA LEU A 23 -8.48 3.30 -20.89
C LEU A 23 -8.25 2.15 -19.90
N ASP A 24 -8.01 0.93 -20.38
CA ASP A 24 -7.77 -0.25 -19.53
C ASP A 24 -6.50 -0.10 -18.68
N LYS A 25 -5.46 0.51 -19.26
CA LYS A 25 -4.23 0.85 -18.52
C LYS A 25 -4.49 1.90 -17.46
N ALA A 26 -5.25 2.96 -17.79
CA ALA A 26 -5.61 3.99 -16.84
C ALA A 26 -6.48 3.42 -15.70
N THR A 27 -7.45 2.54 -15.98
CA THR A 27 -8.29 1.93 -14.94
C THR A 27 -7.50 1.01 -14.02
N ASN A 28 -6.55 0.24 -14.55
CA ASN A 28 -5.64 -0.60 -13.74
C ASN A 28 -4.67 0.25 -12.89
N GLU A 29 -4.15 1.35 -13.45
CA GLU A 29 -3.35 2.31 -12.68
C GLU A 29 -4.20 3.00 -11.59
N THR A 30 -5.47 3.30 -11.86
CA THR A 30 -6.34 3.96 -10.87
C THR A 30 -6.77 3.00 -9.75
N GLN A 31 -7.06 1.73 -10.06
CA GLN A 31 -7.36 0.68 -9.07
C GLN A 31 -6.14 0.29 -8.23
N SER A 32 -4.93 0.30 -8.81
CA SER A 32 -3.70 -0.01 -8.06
C SER A 32 -3.33 1.10 -7.06
N VAL A 33 -3.69 2.36 -7.31
CA VAL A 33 -3.46 3.48 -6.38
C VAL A 33 -4.52 3.54 -5.28
N SER A 34 -5.79 3.24 -5.57
CA SER A 34 -6.86 3.27 -4.56
C SER A 34 -6.72 2.18 -3.49
N ASN A 35 -6.04 1.08 -3.80
CA ASN A 35 -5.85 -0.05 -2.89
C ASN A 35 -4.55 0.01 -2.06
N LEU A 36 -3.76 1.08 -2.16
CA LEU A 36 -2.51 1.17 -1.41
C LEU A 36 -2.77 1.53 0.07
N PRO A 37 -2.24 0.77 1.06
CA PRO A 37 -2.33 1.18 2.45
C PRO A 37 -1.65 2.53 2.69
N THR A 38 -2.19 3.28 3.64
CA THR A 38 -1.63 4.56 4.08
C THR A 38 -1.17 4.45 5.53
N VAL A 39 -0.14 5.20 5.93
CA VAL A 39 0.34 5.19 7.32
C VAL A 39 -0.09 6.48 8.00
N VAL A 40 -0.78 6.37 9.13
CA VAL A 40 -1.30 7.50 9.91
C VAL A 40 -0.66 7.55 11.30
N HIS A 41 -0.42 8.76 11.79
CA HIS A 41 0.04 9.00 13.16
C HIS A 41 -1.17 9.03 14.09
N LEU A 42 -1.32 8.00 14.94
CA LEU A 42 -2.43 7.94 15.90
C LEU A 42 -2.34 9.08 16.91
N ARG A 43 -3.44 9.83 17.05
CA ARG A 43 -3.47 11.03 17.90
C ARG A 43 -4.74 11.11 18.73
N ARG A 44 -4.57 11.46 20.00
CA ARG A 44 -5.64 11.90 20.90
C ARG A 44 -5.38 13.30 21.42
N SER A 45 -6.45 14.02 21.74
CA SER A 45 -6.38 15.32 22.41
C SER A 45 -7.58 15.46 23.32
N LYS A 46 -7.35 15.88 24.56
CA LYS A 46 -8.41 16.10 25.57
C LYS A 46 -9.39 14.92 25.67
N GLY A 47 -8.87 13.70 25.73
CA GLY A 47 -9.66 12.46 25.83
C GLY A 47 -10.28 11.96 24.52
N LYS A 48 -10.34 12.78 23.46
CA LYS A 48 -10.95 12.43 22.17
C LYS A 48 -9.91 11.94 21.16
N ILE A 49 -10.32 11.04 20.26
CA ILE A 49 -9.52 10.61 19.12
C ILE A 49 -9.55 11.71 18.06
N VAL A 50 -8.37 12.20 17.68
CA VAL A 50 -8.17 13.24 16.65
C VAL A 50 -7.79 12.60 15.32
N GLN A 51 -6.97 11.55 15.36
CA GLN A 51 -6.60 10.77 14.19
C GLN A 51 -6.65 9.29 14.56
N ASP A 52 -7.52 8.56 13.88
CA ASP A 52 -7.68 7.12 14.03
C ASP A 52 -7.10 6.34 12.82
N CYS A 53 -7.14 5.01 12.91
CA CYS A 53 -6.71 4.07 11.87
C CYS A 53 -7.73 2.95 11.69
N ASP A 54 -7.63 2.22 10.59
CA ASP A 54 -8.44 1.01 10.35
C ASP A 54 -7.74 -0.23 10.90
N ILE A 55 -6.41 -0.28 10.79
CA ILE A 55 -5.58 -1.35 11.34
C ILE A 55 -4.48 -0.75 12.20
N TYR A 56 -4.46 -1.12 13.46
CA TYR A 56 -3.36 -0.81 14.35
C TYR A 56 -2.17 -1.76 14.08
N ILE A 57 -0.97 -1.22 13.88
CA ILE A 57 0.22 -2.02 13.47
C ILE A 57 1.36 -2.01 14.49
N GLY A 58 1.17 -1.48 15.70
CA GLY A 58 2.24 -1.37 16.69
C GLY A 58 2.18 -2.40 17.82
N ARG A 59 2.99 -2.15 18.85
CA ARG A 59 3.06 -2.95 20.09
C ARG A 59 1.90 -2.59 21.04
N ALA A 60 1.49 -3.49 21.92
CA ALA A 60 0.41 -3.20 22.88
C ALA A 60 0.58 -1.83 23.58
N CYS A 61 -0.50 -1.06 23.66
CA CYS A 61 -0.50 0.28 24.23
C CYS A 61 -1.75 0.52 25.06
N ASN A 62 -1.54 0.63 26.38
CA ASN A 62 -2.57 0.90 27.39
C ASN A 62 -2.42 2.29 28.01
N MET A 63 -1.61 3.16 27.38
CA MET A 63 -1.26 4.49 27.89
C MET A 63 -1.93 5.60 27.10
N GLY A 64 -2.09 6.78 27.69
CA GLY A 64 -2.63 7.96 26.99
C GLY A 64 -4.11 7.80 26.57
N GLY A 65 -4.86 6.95 27.28
CA GLY A 65 -6.26 6.63 27.00
C GLY A 65 -6.47 5.56 25.94
N TRP A 66 -5.41 5.03 25.33
CA TRP A 66 -5.49 3.91 24.39
C TRP A 66 -5.62 2.58 25.13
N GLN A 67 -6.33 1.63 24.51
CA GLN A 67 -6.45 0.23 24.94
C GLN A 67 -6.29 -0.63 23.68
N LEU A 68 -5.06 -0.68 23.17
CA LEU A 68 -4.73 -1.32 21.89
C LEU A 68 -3.91 -2.59 22.13
N ASN A 69 -4.43 -3.72 21.64
CA ASN A 69 -3.72 -5.00 21.68
C ASN A 69 -2.50 -5.00 20.76
N LYS A 70 -1.52 -5.86 21.07
CA LYS A 70 -0.34 -6.07 20.22
C LYS A 70 -0.79 -6.55 18.83
N SER A 71 -0.41 -5.83 17.78
CA SER A 71 -0.73 -6.20 16.40
C SER A 71 0.18 -7.32 15.90
N LYS A 72 -0.31 -8.23 15.04
CA LYS A 72 0.57 -9.17 14.32
C LYS A 72 1.60 -8.46 13.42
N TRP A 73 1.27 -7.24 13.00
CA TRP A 73 2.13 -6.38 12.19
C TRP A 73 3.15 -5.57 13.01
N HIS A 74 3.28 -5.82 14.32
CA HIS A 74 4.24 -5.07 15.13
C HIS A 74 5.68 -5.35 14.71
N ASN A 75 6.56 -4.35 14.78
CA ASN A 75 8.01 -4.59 14.66
C ASN A 75 8.52 -5.28 15.95
N PRO A 76 9.09 -6.50 15.91
CA PRO A 76 9.66 -7.15 17.08
C PRO A 76 11.01 -6.56 17.49
N TYR A 77 11.76 -5.96 16.55
CA TYR A 77 13.05 -5.32 16.79
C TYR A 77 12.87 -3.94 17.43
N SER A 78 13.66 -3.66 18.47
CA SER A 78 13.55 -2.40 19.21
C SER A 78 14.56 -1.36 18.70
N VAL A 79 14.13 -0.10 18.62
CA VAL A 79 15.02 1.02 18.27
C VAL A 79 16.15 1.18 19.29
N LYS A 80 15.91 0.87 20.57
CA LYS A 80 16.92 0.91 21.63
C LYS A 80 18.10 -0.01 21.33
N GLN A 81 17.83 -1.20 20.77
CA GLN A 81 18.85 -2.21 20.51
C GLN A 81 19.52 -2.05 19.15
N TYR A 82 18.75 -1.73 18.11
CA TYR A 82 19.23 -1.77 16.72
C TYR A 82 19.35 -0.38 16.07
N GLY A 83 19.04 0.70 16.79
CA GLY A 83 18.78 1.98 16.16
C GLY A 83 17.51 1.95 15.31
N ARG A 84 17.10 3.10 14.75
CA ARG A 84 15.88 3.18 13.93
C ARG A 84 16.06 2.41 12.63
N ASP A 85 17.11 2.69 11.88
CA ASP A 85 17.33 2.09 10.57
C ASP A 85 17.61 0.59 10.69
N GLY A 86 18.45 0.18 11.63
CA GLY A 86 18.69 -1.24 11.88
C GLY A 86 17.42 -2.00 12.29
N ALA A 87 16.56 -1.44 13.15
CA ALA A 87 15.29 -2.07 13.50
C ALA A 87 14.33 -2.17 12.32
N LEU A 88 14.37 -1.22 11.38
CA LEU A 88 13.57 -1.23 10.16
C LEU A 88 14.10 -2.26 9.15
N ASP A 89 15.40 -2.36 8.99
CA ASP A 89 16.03 -3.32 8.07
C ASP A 89 15.79 -4.77 8.52
N HIS A 90 15.92 -5.02 9.83
CA HIS A 90 15.57 -6.33 10.41
C HIS A 90 14.08 -6.64 10.23
N TYR A 91 13.22 -5.65 10.43
CA TYR A 91 11.79 -5.82 10.24
C TYR A 91 11.42 -6.14 8.78
N LYS A 92 12.04 -5.49 7.80
CA LYS A 92 11.83 -5.80 6.39
C LYS A 92 12.17 -7.26 6.09
N LYS A 93 13.35 -7.72 6.52
CA LYS A 93 13.79 -9.12 6.37
C LYS A 93 12.85 -10.11 7.07
N TYR A 94 12.35 -9.74 8.25
CA TYR A 94 11.42 -10.55 9.03
C TYR A 94 10.06 -10.75 8.34
N ILE A 95 9.55 -9.73 7.65
CA ILE A 95 8.33 -9.89 6.84
C ILE A 95 8.65 -10.72 5.58
N GLU A 96 9.75 -10.42 4.89
CA GLU A 96 10.14 -11.10 3.65
C GLU A 96 10.52 -12.58 3.84
N SER A 97 11.05 -12.98 5.00
CA SER A 97 11.34 -14.39 5.30
C SER A 97 10.07 -15.25 5.32
N ASN A 98 8.90 -14.63 5.49
CA ASN A 98 7.60 -15.27 5.56
C ASN A 98 7.47 -16.37 6.64
N GLU A 99 8.40 -16.45 7.59
CA GLU A 99 8.38 -17.44 8.68
C GLU A 99 7.10 -17.35 9.53
N ASN A 100 6.46 -16.19 9.53
CA ASN A 100 5.25 -15.91 10.31
C ASN A 100 4.00 -15.73 9.44
N ASN A 101 4.03 -16.16 8.17
CA ASN A 101 2.97 -15.97 7.17
C ASN A 101 2.59 -14.50 6.87
N LEU A 102 3.31 -13.53 7.43
CA LEU A 102 2.98 -12.11 7.29
C LEU A 102 3.12 -11.59 5.85
N LEU A 103 4.01 -12.17 5.03
CA LEU A 103 4.13 -11.76 3.64
C LEU A 103 2.87 -12.14 2.85
N ASN A 104 2.30 -13.31 3.14
CA ASN A 104 1.07 -13.79 2.52
C ASN A 104 -0.15 -12.98 2.98
N ASP A 105 -0.15 -12.52 4.22
CA ASP A 105 -1.23 -11.73 4.81
C ASP A 105 -1.26 -10.26 4.34
N LEU A 106 -0.31 -9.81 3.53
CA LEU A 106 -0.25 -8.40 3.10
C LEU A 106 -1.54 -7.92 2.41
N HIS A 107 -2.27 -8.82 1.76
CA HIS A 107 -3.56 -8.54 1.14
C HIS A 107 -4.58 -7.90 2.12
N GLU A 108 -4.49 -8.20 3.41
CA GLU A 108 -5.35 -7.61 4.45
C GLU A 108 -5.19 -6.08 4.58
N LEU A 109 -4.03 -5.55 4.16
CA LEU A 109 -3.70 -4.13 4.28
C LEU A 109 -4.27 -3.29 3.13
N ALA A 110 -4.88 -3.92 2.11
CA ALA A 110 -5.39 -3.23 0.93
C ALA A 110 -6.36 -2.10 1.29
N GLY A 111 -6.00 -0.87 0.88
CA GLY A 111 -6.79 0.35 1.10
C GLY A 111 -6.94 0.79 2.56
N LYS A 112 -6.21 0.18 3.51
CA LYS A 112 -6.36 0.46 4.95
C LYS A 112 -5.45 1.59 5.41
N ARG A 113 -5.93 2.37 6.40
CA ARG A 113 -5.11 3.29 7.19
C ARG A 113 -4.44 2.52 8.32
N LEU A 114 -3.11 2.47 8.28
CA LEU A 114 -2.27 1.76 9.22
C LEU A 114 -1.82 2.70 10.34
N GLY A 115 -2.27 2.43 11.57
CA GLY A 115 -2.01 3.26 12.75
C GLY A 115 -0.67 2.96 13.40
N CYS A 116 0.18 3.98 13.48
CA CYS A 116 1.48 3.93 14.17
C CYS A 116 1.78 5.26 14.87
N TRP A 117 2.89 5.32 15.61
CA TRP A 117 3.40 6.54 16.26
C TRP A 117 4.72 7.05 15.68
N CYS A 118 5.36 6.33 14.77
CA CYS A 118 6.71 6.69 14.28
C CYS A 118 6.72 7.91 13.37
N LYS A 119 5.63 8.18 12.64
CA LYS A 119 5.52 9.35 11.75
C LYS A 119 5.71 10.65 12.55
N PRO A 120 6.39 11.67 11.99
CA PRO A 120 6.81 11.81 10.58
C PRO A 120 8.12 11.09 10.22
N ASN A 121 8.84 10.49 11.18
CA ASN A 121 10.05 9.73 10.90
C ASN A 121 9.72 8.44 10.10
N ARG A 122 10.76 7.80 9.55
CA ARG A 122 10.65 6.47 8.93
C ARG A 122 9.89 5.52 9.86
N CYS A 123 8.86 4.87 9.32
CA CYS A 123 7.94 4.03 10.06
C CYS A 123 7.98 2.60 9.50
N HIS A 124 7.77 1.60 10.36
CA HIS A 124 7.65 0.22 9.88
C HIS A 124 6.41 0.00 9.00
N GLY A 125 5.37 0.83 9.16
CA GLY A 125 4.25 0.87 8.23
C GLY A 125 4.62 1.27 6.80
N ASP A 126 5.70 2.05 6.62
CA ASP A 126 6.19 2.38 5.27
C ASP A 126 6.76 1.14 4.57
N ILE A 127 7.38 0.24 5.34
CA ILE A 127 7.88 -1.06 4.84
C ILE A 127 6.70 -1.94 4.41
N LEU A 128 5.66 -2.05 5.24
CA LEU A 128 4.47 -2.83 4.88
C LEU A 128 3.85 -2.31 3.58
N ARG A 129 3.76 -0.99 3.42
CA ARG A 129 3.28 -0.36 2.19
C ARG A 129 4.16 -0.66 0.98
N GLU A 130 5.48 -0.60 1.15
CA GLU A 130 6.46 -0.94 0.10
C GLU A 130 6.31 -2.39 -0.35
N LEU A 131 6.27 -3.33 0.60
CA LEU A 131 6.13 -4.76 0.33
C LEU A 131 4.78 -5.08 -0.32
N PHE A 132 3.70 -4.44 0.13
CA PHE A 132 2.39 -4.57 -0.50
C PHE A 132 2.42 -4.15 -1.97
N LYS A 133 3.03 -3.00 -2.28
CA LYS A 133 3.17 -2.51 -3.66
C LYS A 133 3.97 -3.48 -4.51
N LYS A 134 5.11 -3.95 -3.99
CA LYS A 134 5.99 -4.92 -4.67
C LYS A 134 5.22 -6.21 -4.99
N ARG A 135 4.52 -6.78 -4.00
CA ARG A 135 3.77 -8.03 -4.15
C ARG A 135 2.66 -7.92 -5.21
N ASN A 136 1.91 -6.82 -5.22
CA ASN A 136 0.87 -6.62 -6.25
C ASN A 136 1.48 -6.44 -7.64
N SER A 137 2.62 -5.75 -7.74
CA SER A 137 3.30 -5.57 -9.02
C SER A 137 3.80 -6.90 -9.61
N GLU A 138 4.27 -7.82 -8.76
CA GLU A 138 4.66 -9.18 -9.15
C GLU A 138 3.46 -10.04 -9.58
N ILE A 139 2.33 -9.92 -8.89
CA ILE A 139 1.09 -10.63 -9.27
C ILE A 139 0.62 -10.17 -10.66
N ASP A 140 0.61 -8.86 -10.91
CA ASP A 140 0.20 -8.28 -12.19
C ASP A 140 1.10 -8.70 -13.37
N GLN A 141 2.38 -9.02 -13.09
CA GLN A 141 3.32 -9.53 -14.09
C GLN A 141 3.14 -11.02 -14.37
N ASN A 142 2.76 -11.81 -13.37
CA ASN A 142 2.59 -13.26 -13.49
C ASN A 142 1.24 -13.69 -14.07
N ILE A 143 0.27 -12.77 -14.16
CA ILE A 143 -1.06 -13.00 -14.75
C ILE A 143 -1.09 -12.65 -16.26
N LYS A 144 -0.08 -11.95 -16.77
CA LYS A 144 0.07 -11.60 -18.19
C LYS A 144 0.76 -12.71 -18.98
#